data_AF-A0A151RGR6-F1
#
_entry.id   AF-A0A151RGR6-F1
#
_cell.length_a   1.000
_cell.length_b   1.000
_cell.length_c   1.000
_cell.angle_alpha   90.00
_cell.angle_beta   90.00
_cell.angle_gamma   90.00
#
_symmetry.space_group_name_H-M   'P 1'
#
loop_
_entity.id
_entity.type
_entity.pdbx_description
1 polymer ?
#
loop_
_entity_poly.entity_id
_entity_poly.type
_entity_poly.pdbx_seq_one_letter_code
_entity_poly.pdbx_strand_id
1 'polypeptide(L)' 'MDQKSRHLGKWSYNWEGPFIIEQVYSKNAYVIKEINSKAVSKVINGKYLKYFYERPEF' A
#
# COMPACT_ATOMS: atom_id res chain seq x y z
N MET A 1 -6.55 6.47 -7.03
CA MET A 1 -7.89 6.10 -7.52
C MET A 1 -8.18 4.70 -7.01
N ASP A 2 -9.25 4.51 -6.25
CA ASP A 2 -9.68 3.21 -5.70
C ASP A 2 -9.89 2.18 -6.81
N GLN A 3 -9.13 1.08 -6.78
CA GLN A 3 -9.38 -0.11 -7.60
C GLN A 3 -10.44 -1.01 -6.94
N LYS A 4 -11.61 -0.46 -6.61
CA LYS A 4 -12.72 -1.29 -6.12
C LYS A 4 -13.24 -2.14 -7.28
N SER A 5 -13.04 -3.45 -7.18
CA SER A 5 -13.53 -4.37 -8.20
C SER A 5 -15.06 -4.32 -8.23
N ARG A 6 -15.63 -4.05 -9.41
CA ARG A 6 -17.09 -4.05 -9.60
C ARG A 6 -17.70 -5.42 -9.29
N HIS A 7 -16.93 -6.48 -9.48
CA HIS A 7 -17.34 -7.86 -9.25
C HIS A 7 -17.42 -8.24 -7.77
N LEU A 8 -16.49 -7.79 -6.92
CA LEU A 8 -16.51 -8.15 -5.49
C LEU A 8 -17.41 -7.21 -4.67
N GLY A 9 -17.71 -6.00 -5.17
CA GLY A 9 -18.59 -5.04 -4.47
C GLY A 9 -18.09 -4.76 -3.06
N LYS A 10 -18.91 -5.09 -2.04
CA LYS A 10 -18.57 -4.96 -0.61
C LYS A 10 -17.33 -5.76 -0.19
N TRP A 11 -16.96 -6.79 -0.93
CA TRP A 11 -15.80 -7.64 -0.67
C TRP A 11 -14.52 -7.17 -1.35
N SER A 12 -14.55 -6.00 -2.01
CA SER A 12 -13.33 -5.41 -2.56
C SER A 12 -12.38 -5.00 -1.44
N TYR A 13 -11.09 -5.23 -1.63
CA TYR A 13 -10.07 -4.75 -0.70
C TYR A 13 -10.09 -3.22 -0.63
N ASN A 14 -10.00 -2.67 0.59
CA ASN A 14 -9.89 -1.23 0.83
C ASN A 14 -8.42 -0.77 0.95
N TRP A 15 -7.47 -1.65 0.67
CA TRP A 15 -6.05 -1.32 0.68
C TRP A 15 -5.69 -0.67 -0.65
N GLU A 16 -5.07 0.51 -0.57
CA GLU A 16 -4.36 1.07 -1.71
C GLU A 16 -3.16 0.17 -2.04
N GLY A 17 -2.73 0.18 -3.31
CA GLY A 17 -1.81 -0.81 -3.90
C GLY A 17 -0.47 -1.02 -3.19
N PRO A 18 0.43 -1.83 -3.75
CA PRO A 18 1.71 -2.09 -3.11
C PRO A 18 2.56 -0.81 -3.09
N PHE A 19 3.18 -0.55 -1.93
CA PHE A 19 4.11 0.56 -1.72
C PHE A 19 5.46 0.03 -1.25
N ILE A 20 6.51 0.77 -1.56
CA ILE A 20 7.84 0.58 -0.98
C ILE A 20 8.03 1.59 0.16
N ILE A 21 8.67 1.15 1.24
CA ILE A 21 9.10 2.03 2.33
C ILE A 21 10.39 2.73 1.91
N GLU A 22 10.34 4.04 1.76
CA GLU A 22 11.49 4.89 1.44
C GLU A 22 12.29 5.26 2.69
N GLN A 23 11.61 5.50 3.82
CA GLN A 23 12.24 5.83 5.09
C GLN A 23 11.43 5.32 6.29
N VAL A 24 12.14 4.91 7.34
CA VAL A 24 11.55 4.50 8.62
C VAL A 24 11.85 5.57 9.68
N TYR A 25 10.83 6.08 10.35
CA TYR A 25 10.97 6.97 11.49
C TYR A 25 10.78 6.23 12.81
N SER A 26 11.10 6.92 13.91
CA SER A 26 10.73 6.44 15.24
C SER A 26 9.20 6.43 15.42
N LYS A 27 8.72 5.60 16.34
CA LYS A 27 7.29 5.52 16.71
C LYS A 27 6.34 5.08 15.59
N ASN A 28 6.75 4.10 14.78
CA ASN A 28 5.88 3.43 13.79
C ASN A 28 5.37 4.38 12.70
N ALA A 29 6.21 5.31 12.24
CA ALA A 29 5.90 6.19 11.11
C ALA A 29 6.86 5.90 9.95
N TYR A 30 6.34 5.96 8.73
CA TYR A 30 7.04 5.52 7.52
C TYR A 30 6.80 6.50 6.39
N VAL A 31 7.81 6.74 5.57
CA VAL A 31 7.65 7.35 4.25
C VAL A 31 7.45 6.23 3.25
N ILE A 32 6.33 6.26 2.53
CA ILE A 32 5.99 5.29 1.50
C ILE A 32 5.98 5.94 0.11
N LYS A 33 6.35 5.14 -0.89
CA LYS A 33 6.34 5.52 -2.30
C LYS A 33 5.72 4.41 -3.14
N GLU A 34 4.96 4.81 -4.15
CA GLU A 34 4.32 3.87 -5.07
C GLU A 34 5.36 3.26 -6.03
N ILE A 35 5.26 1.95 -6.29
CA ILE A 35 6.28 1.19 -7.02
C ILE A 35 6.43 1.66 -8.47
N ASN A 36 5.31 1.91 -9.14
CA ASN A 36 5.26 2.16 -10.59
C ASN A 36 5.00 3.62 -10.96
N SER A 37 4.97 4.52 -9.98
CA SER A 37 4.55 5.90 -10.20
C SER A 37 5.62 6.87 -9.70
N LYS A 38 5.79 8.00 -10.40
CA LYS A 38 6.52 9.18 -9.89
C LYS A 38 5.70 9.95 -8.84
N ALA A 39 4.75 9.28 -8.19
CA ALA A 39 3.94 9.86 -7.14
C ALA A 39 4.82 10.37 -6.00
N VAL A 40 4.40 11.49 -5.42
CA VAL A 40 5.05 12.11 -4.26
C VAL A 40 4.98 11.15 -3.08
N SER A 41 6.11 11.01 -2.37
CA SER A 41 6.21 10.21 -1.17
C SER A 41 5.23 10.70 -0.10
N LYS A 42 4.63 9.76 0.64
CA LYS A 42 3.64 10.07 1.70
C LYS A 42 4.16 9.56 3.05
N VAL A 43 3.88 10.31 4.10
CA VAL A 43 4.12 9.87 5.48
C VAL A 43 2.88 9.15 6.01
N ILE A 44 3.05 7.95 6.56
CA ILE A 44 1.96 7.12 7.08
C ILE A 44 2.36 6.41 8.38
N ASN A 45 1.38 6.11 9.22
CA ASN A 45 1.58 5.29 10.41
C ASN A 45 1.52 3.79 10.05
N GLY A 46 2.40 2.98 10.64
CA GLY A 46 2.46 1.54 10.40
C GLY A 46 1.19 0.78 10.80
N LYS A 47 0.33 1.34 11.66
CA LYS A 47 -0.99 0.74 11.96
C LYS A 47 -1.91 0.64 10.73
N TYR A 48 -1.62 1.43 9.69
CA TYR A 48 -2.31 1.42 8.40
C TYR A 48 -1.46 0.79 7.29
N LEU A 49 -0.48 -0.04 7.64
CA LEU A 49 0.33 -0.79 6.69
C LEU A 49 0.18 -2.29 6.95
N LYS A 50 0.31 -3.08 5.89
CA LYS A 50 0.38 -4.53 5.95
C LYS A 50 1.52 -5.00 5.03
N TYR A 51 2.25 -6.03 5.46
CA TYR A 51 3.24 -6.66 4.59
C TYR A 51 2.57 -7.19 3.31
N PHE A 52 3.16 -6.79 2.18
CA PHE A 52 2.77 -7.31 0.87
C PHE A 52 3.55 -8.60 0.62
N TYR A 53 2.82 -9.68 0.34
CA TYR A 53 3.37 -10.96 -0.05
C TYR A 53 2.98 -11.21 -1.49
N GLU A 54 3.97 -11.26 -2.38
CA GLU A 54 3.75 -11.63 -3.77
C GLU A 54 3.27 -13.07 -3.82
N ARG A 55 2.18 -13.33 -4.56
CA ARG A 55 1.76 -14.70 -4.82
C ARG A 55 2.64 -15.23 -5.95
N PRO A 56 3.38 -16.33 -5.77
CA PRO A 56 4.06 -16.96 -6.89
C PRO A 56 3.02 -17.41 -7.91
N GLU A 57 3.25 -17.04 -9.17
CA GLU A 57 2.48 -17.57 -10.29
C GLU A 57 2.86 -19.05 -10.48
N PHE A 58 1.87 -19.93 -10.46
CA PHE A 58 2.01 -21.36 -10.76
C PHE A 58 1.49 -21.64 -12.17
#